data_AF-A0A091NYQ3-F1
#
_entry.id   AF-A0A091NYQ3-F1
#
_cell.length_a   1.000
_cell.length_b   1.000
_cell.length_c   1.000
_cell.angle_alpha   90.00
_cell.angle_beta   90.00
_cell.angle_gamma   90.00
#
_symmetry.space_group_name_H-M   'P 1'
#
loop_
_entity.id
_entity.type
_entity.pdbx_description
1 polymer ?
#
loop_
_entity_poly.entity_id
_entity_poly.type
_entity_poly.pdbx_seq_one_letter_code
_entity_poly.pdbx_strand_id
1 'polypeptide(L)' 'EMEMMKLMDKHKNIINLLGVCTQDGPLYVIVEFAAKGNLREYLRARRPPIPDYAFDIAAMPEEQLSFKDL' A
#
# COMPACT_ATOMS: atom_id res chain seq x y z
N GLU A 1 -6.05 5.81 16.43
CA GLU A 1 -5.73 4.74 15.46
C GLU A 1 -4.39 4.06 15.74
N MET A 2 -3.28 4.79 15.89
CA MET A 2 -1.95 4.21 16.18
C MET A 2 -1.89 3.30 17.42
N GLU A 3 -2.56 3.68 18.51
CA GLU A 3 -2.60 2.86 19.73
C GLU A 3 -3.28 1.49 19.52
N MET A 4 -4.25 1.41 18.60
CA MET A 4 -4.86 0.11 18.24
C MET A 4 -3.84 -0.78 17.54
N MET A 5 -3.03 -0.23 16.63
CA MET A 5 -2.05 -1.00 15.88
C MET A 5 -0.90 -1.51 16.75
N LYS A 6 -0.56 -0.81 17.84
CA LYS A 6 0.40 -1.30 18.85
C LYS A 6 -0.14 -2.46 19.67
N LEU A 7 -1.45 -2.51 19.88
CA LEU A 7 -2.11 -3.52 20.70
C LEU A 7 -2.47 -4.80 19.91
N MET A 8 -2.39 -4.76 18.58
CA MET A 8 -2.69 -5.92 17.76
C MET A 8 -1.53 -6.89 17.77
N ASP A 9 -1.82 -8.14 18.11
CA ASP A 9 -0.88 -9.24 17.92
C ASP A 9 -0.55 -9.43 16.43
N LYS A 10 0.63 -10.00 16.18
CA LYS A 10 1.10 -10.27 14.82
C LYS A 10 0.11 -11.17 14.07
N HIS A 11 -0.34 -10.71 12.90
CA HIS A 11 -1.21 -11.46 12.02
C HIS A 11 -0.67 -11.47 10.59
N LYS A 12 -0.75 -12.64 9.92
CA LYS A 12 -0.17 -12.87 8.58
C LYS A 12 -0.68 -11.95 7.46
N ASN A 13 -1.84 -11.31 7.65
CA ASN A 13 -2.50 -10.47 6.65
C ASN A 13 -2.50 -8.98 7.04
N ILE A 14 -1.77 -8.58 8.08
CA ILE A 14 -1.71 -7.19 8.57
C ILE A 14 -0.25 -6.78 8.63
N ILE A 15 0.07 -5.62 8.04
CA ILE A 15 1.42 -5.06 8.14
C ILE A 15 1.66 -4.64 9.59
N ASN A 16 2.73 -5.16 10.18
CA ASN A 16 3.05 -4.85 11.56
C ASN A 16 3.61 -3.42 11.70
N LEU A 17 3.16 -2.71 12.75
CA LEU A 17 3.74 -1.45 13.18
C LEU A 17 4.99 -1.75 14.03
N LEU A 18 6.13 -1.21 13.63
CA LEU A 18 7.42 -1.40 14.31
C LEU A 18 7.75 -0.24 15.26
N GLY A 19 7.32 0.98 14.91
CA GLY A 19 7.58 2.17 15.72
C GLY A 19 6.95 3.43 15.15
N VAL A 20 6.88 4.47 15.98
CA VAL A 20 6.37 5.79 15.59
C VAL A 20 7.26 6.85 16.23
N CYS A 21 7.66 7.84 15.45
CA CYS A 21 8.29 9.05 15.99
C CYS A 21 7.22 10.16 16.07
N THR A 22 6.95 10.63 17.28
CA THR A 22 5.94 11.67 17.56
C THR A 22 6.54 12.93 18.19
N GLN A 23 7.86 12.99 18.40
CA GLN A 23 8.51 14.11 19.08
C GLN A 23 9.17 15.05 18.08
N ASP A 24 8.88 16.35 18.23
CA ASP A 24 9.55 17.48 17.57
C ASP A 24 9.87 17.26 16.07
N GLY A 25 8.83 17.09 15.25
CA GLY A 25 8.95 16.94 13.81
C GLY A 25 7.71 16.36 13.13
N PRO A 26 7.80 16.04 11.83
CA PRO A 26 6.77 15.30 11.12
C PRO A 26 6.52 13.93 11.76
N LEU A 27 5.29 13.43 11.67
CA LEU A 27 4.96 12.09 12.13
C LEU A 27 5.65 11.06 11.24
N TYR A 28 6.51 10.22 11.83
CA TYR A 28 7.10 9.09 11.13
C TYR A 28 6.52 7.78 11.63
N VAL A 29 6.11 6.91 10.71
CA VAL A 29 5.60 5.57 11.01
C VAL A 29 6.54 4.54 10.39
N ILE A 30 7.04 3.64 11.22
CA ILE A 30 7.96 2.57 10.83
C ILE A 30 7.16 1.27 10.80
N VAL A 31 7.10 0.62 9.64
CA VAL A 31 6.29 -0.58 9.41
C VAL A 31 7.10 -1.68 8.71
N GLU A 32 6.60 -2.91 8.72
CA GLU A 32 7.18 -3.99 7.93
C GLU A 32 7.14 -3.67 6.42
N PHE A 33 8.20 -4.08 5.71
CA PHE A 33 8.32 -3.82 4.28
C PHE A 33 7.46 -4.78 3.44
N ALA A 34 6.52 -4.22 2.67
CA ALA A 34 5.70 -4.97 1.72
C ALA A 34 6.32 -4.98 0.31
N ALA A 35 7.18 -5.96 0.04
CA ALA A 35 7.96 -6.05 -1.20
C ALA A 35 7.15 -6.09 -2.51
N LYS A 36 5.85 -6.41 -2.44
CA LYS A 36 4.96 -6.55 -3.60
C LYS A 36 4.18 -5.28 -3.95
N GLY A 37 4.37 -4.20 -3.19
CA GLY A 37 3.61 -2.97 -3.37
C GLY A 37 2.12 -3.14 -3.07
N ASN A 38 1.29 -2.27 -3.63
CA ASN A 38 -0.15 -2.34 -3.40
C ASN A 38 -0.85 -3.35 -4.32
N LEU A 39 -2.06 -3.74 -3.91
CA LEU A 39 -2.85 -4.75 -4.62
C LEU A 39 -3.21 -4.32 -6.04
N ARG A 40 -3.49 -3.02 -6.27
CA ARG A 40 -3.89 -2.49 -7.58
C ARG A 40 -2.79 -2.72 -8.61
N GLU A 41 -1.58 -2.28 -8.32
CA GLU A 41 -0.42 -2.49 -9.21
C GLU A 41 -0.06 -3.97 -9.31
N TYR A 42 -0.10 -4.71 -8.20
CA TYR A 42 0.20 -6.13 -8.19
C TYR A 42 -0.70 -6.93 -9.14
N LEU A 43 -2.01 -6.61 -9.17
CA LEU A 43 -2.99 -7.23 -10.05
C LEU A 43 -2.86 -6.75 -11.49
N ARG A 44 -2.64 -5.44 -11.72
CA ARG A 44 -2.43 -4.88 -13.07
C ARG A 44 -1.25 -5.56 -13.78
N ALA A 45 -0.13 -5.74 -13.08
CA ALA A 45 1.07 -6.37 -13.63
C ALA A 45 0.91 -7.88 -13.94
N ARG A 46 -0.15 -8.51 -13.44
CA ARG A 46 -0.43 -9.95 -13.63
C ARG A 46 -1.73 -10.22 -14.38
N ARG A 47 -2.31 -9.19 -15.00
CA ARG A 47 -3.47 -9.38 -15.84
C ARG A 47 -3.08 -10.30 -17.00
N PRO A 48 -3.85 -11.38 -17.27
CA PRO A 48 -3.64 -12.17 -18.47
C PRO A 48 -3.70 -11.27 -19.71
N PRO A 49 -2.97 -11.61 -20.80
CA PRO A 49 -3.14 -10.93 -22.06
C PRO A 49 -4.63 -10.94 -22.42
N ILE A 50 -5.16 -9.75 -22.66
CA ILE A 50 -6.56 -9.58 -23.01
C ILE A 50 -6.76 -10.26 -24.38
N PRO A 51 -7.73 -11.18 -24.54
CA PRO A 51 -8.10 -11.64 -25.87
C PRO A 51 -8.64 -10.45 -26.67
N ASP A 52 -8.28 -10.37 -27.95
CA ASP A 52 -8.30 -9.19 -28.84
C ASP A 52 -9.63 -8.37 -28.93
N TYR A 53 -10.70 -8.79 -28.26
CA TYR A 53 -12.00 -8.14 -28.26
C TYR A 53 -12.32 -7.26 -27.05
N ALA A 54 -11.48 -7.19 -26.01
CA ALA A 54 -11.76 -6.37 -24.82
C ALA A 54 -10.87 -5.11 -24.74
N PHE A 55 -10.97 -4.25 -25.75
CA PHE A 55 -10.44 -2.89 -25.65
C PHE A 55 -11.35 -2.03 -24.75
N ASP A 56 -10.76 -1.10 -24.00
CA ASP A 56 -11.40 -0.10 -23.13
C ASP A 56 -11.70 -0.42 -21.65
N ILE A 57 -10.72 -1.01 -20.94
CA ILE A 57 -10.64 -0.86 -19.46
C ILE A 57 -9.27 -0.29 -19.01
N ALA A 58 -8.31 -0.13 -19.92
CA ALA A 58 -6.93 0.22 -19.58
C ALA A 58 -6.68 1.73 -19.37
N ALA A 59 -7.58 2.61 -19.77
CA ALA A 59 -7.42 4.05 -19.61
C ALA A 59 -7.89 4.52 -18.22
N MET A 60 -7.18 4.13 -17.16
CA MET A 60 -7.34 4.73 -15.83
C MET A 60 -6.11 5.61 -15.56
N PRO A 61 -6.28 6.91 -15.22
CA PRO A 61 -5.16 7.78 -14.91
C PRO A 61 -4.34 7.21 -13.74
N GLU A 62 -3.02 7.28 -13.87
CA GLU A 62 -2.11 6.99 -12.77
C GLU A 62 -2.15 8.14 -11.76
N GLU A 63 -3.06 8.08 -10.79
CA GLU A 63 -2.79 8.75 -9.52
C GLU A 63 -1.70 7.95 -8.82
N GLN A 64 -0.47 8.43 -8.99
CA GLN A 64 0.70 8.07 -8.22
C GLN A 64 0.53 8.74 -6.85
N LEU A 65 0.37 7.94 -5.79
CA LEU A 65 0.46 8.44 -4.43
C LEU A 65 1.82 9.11 -4.26
N SER A 66 1.79 10.43 -4.09
CA SER A 66 2.98 11.24 -3.95
C SER A 66 3.40 11.27 -2.48
N PHE A 67 4.63 11.72 -2.21
CA PHE A 67 5.08 11.99 -0.84
C PHE A 67 4.23 13.02 -0.09
N LYS A 68 3.29 13.71 -0.76
CA LYS A 68 2.34 14.65 -0.15
C LYS A 68 1.06 13.96 0.33
N ASP A 69 0.83 12.72 -0.09
CA ASP A 69 -0.35 11.90 0.25
C ASP A 69 -0.05 10.89 1.37
N LEU A 70 1.17 10.95 1.91
CA LEU A 70 1.63 10.26 3.11
C LEU A 70 1.77 11.27 4.25
#